data_AF-A0A837CN38-F1
#
_entry.id   AF-A0A837CN38-F1
#
_cell.length_a   1.000
_cell.length_b   1.000
_cell.length_c   1.000
_cell.angle_alpha   90.00
_cell.angle_beta   90.00
_cell.angle_gamma   90.00
#
_symmetry.space_group_name_H-M   'P 1'
#
loop_
_entity.id
_entity.type
_entity.pdbx_description
1 polymer ?
#
loop_
_entity_poly.entity_id
_entity_poly.type
_entity_poly.pdbx_seq_one_letter_code
_entity_poly.pdbx_strand_id
1 'polypeptide(L)'
;MLGKPLGGATINPDPTGQYGGLVWGPRHSVAFGSDDDGDDVPELCDNLQDLMPQEGEDRSDAADVYLRVLDRCIELAAASVAERMLLPGEPVPSVSDVEQAVALASLVCKSAEAVERFLAFCEQQAHDLLPPHGPIIMALSIVLKIRRTLTGAEIDDVIATTVAGLQLAAERRRRAEWRKAELVAERFRAACDHADTAALPRSAPDRVR
;
A
#
# COMPACT_ATOMS: atom_id res chain seq x y z
N MET A 1 5.89 -0.01 -9.07
CA MET A 1 6.29 0.20 -7.66
C MET A 1 6.23 -1.11 -6.87
N LEU A 2 7.05 -2.09 -7.27
CA LEU A 2 7.43 -3.26 -6.46
C LEU A 2 8.95 -3.38 -6.60
N GLY A 3 9.69 -2.87 -5.61
CA GLY A 3 11.17 -2.92 -5.57
C GLY A 3 11.94 -2.00 -6.54
N LYS A 4 11.26 -1.19 -7.36
CA LYS A 4 11.91 -0.22 -8.24
C LYS A 4 12.11 1.13 -7.54
N PRO A 5 13.31 1.74 -7.61
CA PRO A 5 13.55 3.05 -6.98
C PRO A 5 12.67 4.13 -7.64
N LEU A 6 12.27 5.12 -6.85
CA LEU A 6 11.45 6.26 -7.27
C LEU A 6 12.32 7.49 -7.53
N GLY A 7 11.99 8.25 -8.58
CA GLY A 7 12.59 9.54 -8.89
C GLY A 7 11.88 10.68 -8.19
N GLY A 8 10.54 10.67 -8.22
CA GLY A 8 9.71 11.65 -7.52
C GLY A 8 8.23 11.61 -7.95
N ALA A 9 7.44 12.49 -7.33
CA ALA A 9 6.01 12.67 -7.58
C ALA A 9 5.62 14.16 -7.48
N THR A 10 4.59 14.58 -8.23
CA THR A 10 4.08 15.96 -8.24
C THR A 10 2.57 16.00 -8.36
N ILE A 11 1.92 17.03 -7.80
CA ILE A 11 0.47 17.31 -8.01
C ILE A 11 0.22 18.55 -8.88
N ASN A 12 1.28 19.20 -9.35
CA ASN A 12 1.14 20.29 -10.29
C ASN A 12 1.00 19.68 -11.69
N PRO A 13 -0.18 19.79 -12.33
CA PRO A 13 -0.35 19.30 -13.70
C PRO A 13 0.49 20.14 -14.66
N ASP A 14 0.87 19.54 -15.79
CA ASP A 14 1.52 20.28 -16.88
C ASP A 14 0.57 21.32 -17.47
N PRO A 15 0.92 22.60 -17.55
CA PRO A 15 0.19 23.54 -18.39
C PRO A 15 0.34 23.25 -19.90
N THR A 16 1.33 22.45 -20.32
CA THR A 16 1.64 22.16 -21.74
C THR A 16 1.31 20.75 -22.22
N GLY A 17 0.92 19.84 -21.31
CA GLY A 17 0.50 18.46 -21.65
C GLY A 17 1.61 17.52 -22.14
N GLN A 18 2.88 17.84 -21.92
CA GLN A 18 4.06 17.11 -22.39
C GLN A 18 4.68 16.16 -21.33
N TYR A 19 4.05 15.98 -20.16
CA TYR A 19 4.60 15.11 -19.11
C TYR A 19 4.17 13.65 -19.27
N GLY A 20 5.13 12.72 -19.12
CA GLY A 20 4.89 11.27 -19.01
C GLY A 20 4.24 10.81 -17.70
N GLY A 21 3.38 11.65 -17.10
CA GLY A 21 2.66 11.40 -15.85
C GLY A 21 3.16 12.19 -14.63
N LEU A 22 2.48 12.01 -13.49
CA LEU A 22 2.73 12.74 -12.24
C LEU A 22 3.78 12.08 -11.33
N VAL A 23 4.35 10.95 -11.75
CA VAL A 23 5.32 10.14 -10.99
C VAL A 23 6.39 9.60 -11.94
N TRP A 24 7.66 9.64 -11.55
CA TRP A 24 8.80 9.22 -12.39
C TRP A 24 9.85 8.40 -11.64
N GLY A 25 10.71 7.69 -12.39
CA GLY A 25 11.83 6.91 -11.87
C GLY A 25 13.16 7.67 -11.81
N PRO A 26 14.22 7.18 -11.13
CA PRO A 26 15.47 7.93 -10.90
C PRO A 26 16.27 8.23 -12.17
N ARG A 27 16.17 7.33 -13.16
CA ARG A 27 16.81 7.48 -14.48
C ARG A 27 15.89 8.16 -15.50
N HIS A 28 14.66 8.47 -15.11
CA HIS A 28 13.72 9.27 -15.87
C HIS A 28 13.65 10.64 -15.19
N SER A 29 14.57 11.55 -15.54
CA SER A 29 14.51 12.95 -15.10
C SER A 29 13.38 13.73 -15.78
N VAL A 30 12.55 13.05 -16.58
CA VAL A 30 11.55 13.67 -17.45
C VAL A 30 10.25 13.91 -16.69
N ALA A 31 10.32 14.77 -15.67
CA ALA A 31 9.19 15.65 -15.37
C ALA A 31 9.17 16.87 -16.31
N PHE A 32 10.18 17.01 -17.20
CA PHE A 32 10.48 18.25 -17.97
C PHE A 32 11.17 18.04 -19.34
N GLY A 33 10.92 16.97 -20.08
CA GLY A 33 11.53 16.77 -21.40
C GLY A 33 10.50 16.53 -22.47
N SER A 34 10.51 17.44 -23.44
CA SER A 34 9.94 17.27 -24.76
C SER A 34 10.82 16.25 -25.52
N ASP A 35 10.47 14.97 -25.52
CA ASP A 35 10.98 14.04 -26.52
C ASP A 35 9.86 13.06 -26.88
N ASP A 36 9.50 13.15 -28.15
CA ASP A 36 8.52 12.41 -28.96
C ASP A 36 8.92 10.93 -29.18
N ASP A 37 9.67 10.33 -28.24
CA ASP A 37 10.38 9.05 -28.40
C ASP A 37 9.88 7.94 -27.45
N GLY A 38 8.77 8.18 -26.73
CA GLY A 38 8.12 7.15 -25.92
C GLY A 38 6.83 6.71 -26.58
N ASP A 39 6.84 5.56 -27.27
CA ASP A 39 5.62 4.93 -27.78
C ASP A 39 4.55 4.92 -26.67
N ASP A 40 3.37 5.44 -26.97
CA ASP A 40 2.23 5.38 -26.08
C ASP A 40 2.00 3.90 -25.68
N VAL A 41 1.71 3.61 -24.41
CA VAL A 41 1.59 2.21 -23.93
C VAL A 41 0.67 1.35 -24.82
N PRO A 42 -0.47 1.85 -25.33
CA PRO A 42 -1.26 1.14 -26.35
C PRO A 42 -0.47 0.77 -27.61
N GLU A 43 0.30 1.69 -28.19
CA GLU A 43 1.12 1.45 -29.39
C GLU A 43 2.22 0.43 -29.14
N LEU A 44 2.88 0.50 -27.96
CA LEU A 44 3.84 -0.52 -27.55
C LEU A 44 3.17 -1.91 -27.41
N CYS A 45 1.95 -1.96 -26.88
CA CYS A 45 1.21 -3.22 -26.76
C CYS A 45 0.86 -3.77 -28.16
N ASP A 46 0.43 -2.92 -29.09
CA ASP A 46 0.16 -3.32 -30.46
C ASP A 46 1.41 -3.91 -31.13
N ASN A 47 2.57 -3.28 -30.95
CA ASN A 47 3.86 -3.76 -31.49
C ASN A 47 4.29 -5.11 -30.87
N LEU A 48 3.97 -5.35 -29.60
CA LEU A 48 4.32 -6.59 -28.90
C LEU A 48 3.35 -7.74 -29.18
N GLN A 49 2.13 -7.45 -29.66
CA GLN A 49 1.07 -8.43 -29.77
C GLN A 49 1.43 -9.62 -30.66
N ASP A 50 2.13 -9.37 -31.77
CA ASP A 50 2.60 -10.41 -32.71
C ASP A 50 3.72 -11.29 -32.14
N LEU A 51 4.42 -10.80 -31.11
CA LEU A 51 5.49 -11.53 -30.42
C LEU A 51 4.97 -12.35 -29.24
N MET A 52 3.72 -12.13 -28.82
CA MET A 52 3.13 -12.84 -27.68
C MET A 52 2.72 -14.27 -28.06
N PRO A 53 2.92 -15.25 -27.16
CA PRO A 53 2.50 -16.63 -27.40
C PRO A 53 1.02 -16.74 -27.76
N GLN A 54 0.75 -17.62 -28.73
CA GLN A 54 -0.59 -17.97 -29.17
C GLN A 54 -1.22 -19.03 -28.27
N GLU A 55 -2.48 -19.38 -28.57
CA GLU A 55 -3.18 -20.42 -27.84
C GLU A 55 -2.46 -21.77 -27.97
N GLY A 56 -2.23 -22.44 -26.82
CA GLY A 56 -1.52 -23.71 -26.77
C GLY A 56 0.01 -23.63 -26.86
N GLU A 57 0.60 -22.45 -27.14
CA GLU A 57 2.05 -22.27 -27.17
C GLU A 57 2.66 -22.18 -25.76
N ASP A 58 3.96 -22.46 -25.68
CA ASP A 58 4.73 -22.28 -24.45
C ASP A 58 4.84 -20.79 -24.09
N ARG A 59 4.71 -20.47 -22.81
CA ARG A 59 4.72 -19.10 -22.28
C ARG A 59 5.96 -18.79 -21.46
N SER A 60 6.86 -19.76 -21.31
CA SER A 60 8.05 -19.63 -20.45
C SER A 60 8.92 -18.44 -20.87
N ASP A 61 9.10 -18.23 -22.17
CA ASP A 61 9.93 -17.16 -22.72
C ASP A 61 9.30 -15.75 -22.60
N ALA A 62 7.98 -15.67 -22.39
CA ALA A 62 7.25 -14.42 -22.20
C ALA A 62 6.82 -14.20 -20.74
N ALA A 63 7.27 -15.05 -19.80
CA ALA A 63 6.82 -15.03 -18.41
C ALA A 63 7.09 -13.69 -17.71
N ASP A 64 8.18 -13.02 -18.07
CA ASP A 64 8.52 -11.67 -17.61
C ASP A 64 7.50 -10.62 -18.08
N VAL A 65 7.01 -10.72 -19.32
CA VAL A 65 5.94 -9.87 -19.84
C VAL A 65 4.64 -10.10 -19.07
N TYR A 66 4.25 -11.35 -18.83
CA TYR A 66 3.06 -11.67 -18.02
C TYR A 66 3.13 -11.08 -16.61
N LEU A 67 4.27 -11.26 -15.93
CA LEU A 67 4.50 -10.70 -14.61
C LEU A 67 4.48 -9.17 -14.63
N ARG A 68 5.08 -8.56 -15.66
CA ARG A 68 5.13 -7.10 -15.81
C ARG A 68 3.75 -6.50 -16.05
N VAL A 69 2.93 -7.15 -16.87
CA VAL A 69 1.54 -6.76 -17.12
C VAL A 69 0.73 -6.84 -15.83
N LEU A 70 0.85 -7.94 -15.08
CA LEU A 70 0.18 -8.10 -13.79
C LEU A 70 0.54 -6.98 -12.81
N ASP A 71 1.84 -6.76 -12.58
CA ASP A 71 2.31 -5.71 -11.68
C ASP A 71 1.78 -4.33 -12.11
N ARG A 72 1.79 -4.04 -13.42
CA ARG A 72 1.39 -2.74 -13.93
C ARG A 72 -0.12 -2.53 -13.85
N CYS A 73 -0.94 -3.54 -14.13
CA CYS A 73 -2.39 -3.44 -13.96
C CYS A 73 -2.78 -3.26 -12.49
N ILE A 74 -2.07 -3.89 -11.55
CA ILE A 74 -2.25 -3.65 -10.10
C ILE A 74 -1.89 -2.20 -9.76
N GLU A 75 -0.77 -1.68 -10.27
CA GLU A 75 -0.35 -0.29 -10.05
C GLU A 75 -1.39 0.72 -10.57
N LEU A 76 -1.95 0.50 -11.76
CA LEU A 76 -2.96 1.37 -12.37
C LEU A 76 -4.28 1.36 -11.59
N ALA A 77 -4.68 0.20 -11.04
CA ALA A 77 -5.86 0.10 -10.19
C ALA A 77 -5.67 0.71 -8.79
N ALA A 78 -4.43 0.78 -8.30
CA ALA A 78 -4.13 1.15 -6.92
C ALA A 78 -4.61 2.56 -6.53
N ALA A 79 -4.63 3.51 -7.47
CA ALA A 79 -5.10 4.87 -7.18
C ALA A 79 -6.59 4.89 -6.81
N SER A 80 -7.45 4.34 -7.67
CA SER A 80 -8.90 4.24 -7.42
C SER A 80 -9.21 3.47 -6.14
N VAL A 81 -8.48 2.37 -5.89
CA VAL A 81 -8.64 1.60 -4.64
C VAL A 81 -8.23 2.40 -3.41
N ALA A 82 -7.11 3.12 -3.47
CA ALA A 82 -6.67 3.97 -2.37
C ALA A 82 -7.67 5.11 -2.09
N GLU A 83 -8.22 5.72 -3.16
CA GLU A 83 -9.28 6.73 -3.04
C GLU A 83 -10.53 6.15 -2.37
N ARG A 84 -11.03 5.00 -2.83
CA ARG A 84 -12.20 4.34 -2.23
C ARG A 84 -11.98 3.97 -0.76
N MET A 85 -10.75 3.62 -0.39
CA MET A 85 -10.37 3.29 0.98
C MET A 85 -10.31 4.52 1.90
N LEU A 86 -9.84 5.66 1.40
CA LEU A 86 -9.45 6.81 2.22
C LEU A 86 -10.37 8.02 2.10
N LEU A 87 -11.16 8.11 1.03
CA LEU A 87 -12.01 9.23 0.71
C LEU A 87 -13.49 8.79 0.62
N PRO A 88 -14.44 9.69 0.93
CA PRO A 88 -15.86 9.38 0.74
C PRO A 88 -16.25 9.44 -0.75
N GLY A 89 -17.05 8.47 -1.18
CA GLY A 89 -17.60 8.40 -2.54
C GLY A 89 -16.85 7.43 -3.46
N GLU A 90 -17.35 7.30 -4.69
CA GLU A 90 -16.69 6.49 -5.71
C GLU A 90 -15.57 7.32 -6.38
N PRO A 91 -14.35 6.77 -6.55
CA PRO A 91 -13.28 7.41 -7.31
C PRO A 91 -13.73 7.74 -8.74
N VAL A 92 -13.20 8.85 -9.27
CA VAL A 92 -13.36 9.16 -10.69
C VAL A 92 -12.25 8.44 -11.43
N PRO A 93 -12.56 7.49 -12.33
CA PRO A 93 -11.53 6.75 -13.04
C PRO A 93 -10.72 7.69 -13.95
N SER A 94 -9.41 7.52 -13.90
CA SER A 94 -8.48 8.15 -14.84
C SER A 94 -8.59 7.47 -16.19
N VAL A 95 -8.99 8.21 -17.23
CA VAL A 95 -9.17 7.67 -18.60
C VAL A 95 -7.88 7.03 -19.10
N SER A 96 -6.74 7.71 -18.90
CA SER A 96 -5.43 7.19 -19.33
C SER A 96 -5.06 5.89 -18.59
N ASP A 97 -5.31 5.80 -17.28
CA ASP A 97 -4.97 4.58 -16.53
C ASP A 97 -5.85 3.40 -16.97
N VAL A 98 -7.12 3.66 -17.27
CA VAL A 98 -8.05 2.64 -17.80
C VAL A 98 -7.60 2.16 -19.18
N GLU A 99 -7.27 3.08 -20.10
CA GLU A 99 -6.80 2.74 -21.45
C GLU A 99 -5.51 1.92 -21.40
N GLN A 100 -4.52 2.34 -20.59
CA GLN A 100 -3.28 1.60 -20.40
C GLN A 100 -3.52 0.21 -19.81
N ALA A 101 -4.39 0.10 -18.81
CA ALA A 101 -4.69 -1.18 -18.16
C ALA A 101 -5.35 -2.16 -19.12
N VAL A 102 -6.28 -1.68 -19.96
CA VAL A 102 -6.94 -2.49 -20.99
C VAL A 102 -5.95 -2.94 -22.07
N ALA A 103 -5.07 -2.05 -22.54
CA ALA A 103 -4.05 -2.40 -23.53
C ALA A 103 -3.10 -3.49 -23.01
N LEU A 104 -2.58 -3.30 -21.79
CA LEU A 104 -1.69 -4.27 -21.15
C LEU A 104 -2.37 -5.62 -20.90
N ALA A 105 -3.61 -5.61 -20.38
CA ALA A 105 -4.37 -6.84 -20.16
C ALA A 105 -4.66 -7.59 -21.48
N SER A 106 -4.85 -6.87 -22.59
CA SER A 106 -5.10 -7.46 -23.91
C SER A 106 -3.89 -8.21 -24.48
N LEU A 107 -2.66 -7.92 -24.02
CA LEU A 107 -1.48 -8.71 -24.38
C LEU A 107 -1.57 -10.15 -23.84
N VAL A 108 -2.16 -10.32 -22.66
CA VAL A 108 -2.15 -11.59 -21.92
C VAL A 108 -3.48 -12.33 -22.00
N CYS A 109 -4.58 -11.61 -22.23
CA CYS A 109 -5.94 -12.13 -22.34
C CYS A 109 -6.43 -12.10 -23.79
N LYS A 110 -7.00 -13.21 -24.28
CA LYS A 110 -7.45 -13.34 -25.68
C LYS A 110 -8.91 -12.92 -25.93
N SER A 111 -9.66 -12.52 -24.89
CA SER A 111 -11.05 -12.08 -25.01
C SER A 111 -11.34 -10.90 -24.09
N ALA A 112 -12.34 -10.08 -24.46
CA ALA A 112 -12.78 -8.95 -23.65
C ALA A 112 -13.27 -9.37 -22.25
N GLU A 113 -13.97 -10.51 -22.16
CA GLU A 113 -14.38 -11.07 -20.86
C GLU A 113 -13.18 -11.45 -19.99
N ALA A 114 -12.13 -12.04 -20.58
CA ALA A 114 -10.92 -12.37 -19.85
C ALA A 114 -10.17 -11.12 -19.38
N VAL A 115 -10.13 -10.07 -20.21
CA VAL A 115 -9.56 -8.75 -19.84
C VAL A 115 -10.32 -8.17 -18.64
N GLU A 116 -11.65 -8.13 -18.67
CA GLU A 116 -12.46 -7.61 -17.56
C GLU A 116 -12.19 -8.38 -16.26
N ARG A 117 -12.18 -9.72 -16.32
CA ARG A 117 -11.89 -10.58 -15.16
C ARG A 117 -10.48 -10.37 -14.63
N PHE A 118 -9.49 -10.21 -15.51
CA PHE A 118 -8.10 -9.97 -15.14
C PHE A 118 -7.94 -8.61 -14.45
N LEU A 119 -8.58 -7.57 -14.96
CA LEU A 119 -8.55 -6.24 -14.34
C LEU A 119 -9.26 -6.23 -12.98
N ALA A 120 -10.41 -6.90 -12.86
CA ALA A 120 -11.09 -7.07 -11.57
C ALA A 120 -10.21 -7.83 -10.55
N PHE A 121 -9.46 -8.84 -11.01
CA PHE A 121 -8.47 -9.52 -10.18
C PHE A 121 -7.35 -8.55 -9.74
N CYS A 122 -6.81 -7.72 -10.64
CA CYS A 122 -5.79 -6.74 -10.30
C CYS A 122 -6.29 -5.70 -9.29
N GLU A 123 -7.52 -5.23 -9.43
CA GLU A 123 -8.16 -4.33 -8.47
C GLU A 123 -8.29 -4.99 -7.08
N GLN A 124 -8.71 -6.26 -7.02
CA GLN A 124 -8.77 -7.01 -5.77
C GLN A 124 -7.38 -7.18 -5.12
N GLN A 125 -6.35 -7.47 -5.92
CA GLN A 125 -4.97 -7.57 -5.43
C GLN A 125 -4.48 -6.23 -4.85
N ALA A 126 -4.79 -5.11 -5.52
CA ALA A 126 -4.49 -3.78 -4.98
C ALA A 126 -5.26 -3.51 -3.67
N HIS A 127 -6.53 -3.91 -3.61
CA HIS A 127 -7.37 -3.80 -2.41
C HIS A 127 -6.80 -4.60 -1.24
N ASP A 128 -6.23 -5.78 -1.48
CA ASP A 128 -5.68 -6.60 -0.40
C ASP A 128 -4.30 -6.09 0.05
N LEU A 129 -3.56 -5.41 -0.84
CA LEU A 129 -2.23 -4.88 -0.57
C LEU A 129 -2.25 -3.57 0.23
N LEU A 130 -3.17 -2.66 -0.09
CA LEU A 130 -3.14 -1.27 0.42
C LEU A 130 -3.55 -1.04 1.90
N PRO A 131 -4.47 -1.81 2.53
CA PRO A 131 -5.00 -1.50 3.85
C PRO A 131 -3.95 -1.32 4.95
N PRO A 132 -2.89 -2.16 5.06
CA PRO A 132 -1.82 -1.96 6.04
C PRO A 132 -1.06 -0.64 5.86
N HIS A 133 -1.11 -0.05 4.66
CA HIS A 133 -0.36 1.15 4.28
C HIS A 133 -1.20 2.43 4.31
N GLY A 134 -2.48 2.37 4.67
CA GLY A 134 -3.38 3.54 4.72
C GLY A 134 -2.79 4.79 5.40
N PRO A 135 -2.19 4.68 6.62
CA PRO A 135 -1.55 5.84 7.26
C PRO A 135 -0.38 6.43 6.48
N ILE A 136 0.39 5.59 5.78
CA ILE A 136 1.53 6.02 4.95
C ILE A 136 1.01 6.78 3.73
N ILE A 137 0.00 6.23 3.06
CA ILE A 137 -0.64 6.87 1.89
C ILE A 137 -1.20 8.25 2.30
N MET A 138 -1.91 8.32 3.43
CA MET A 138 -2.41 9.60 3.95
C MET A 138 -1.30 10.61 4.26
N ALA A 139 -0.21 10.17 4.90
CA ALA A 139 0.92 11.03 5.19
C ALA A 139 1.57 11.57 3.91
N LEU A 140 1.81 10.69 2.93
CA LEU A 140 2.33 11.08 1.62
C LEU A 140 1.42 12.09 0.92
N SER A 141 0.11 11.82 0.87
CA SER A 141 -0.87 12.73 0.27
C SER A 141 -0.89 14.11 0.93
N ILE A 142 -0.81 14.17 2.26
CA ILE A 142 -0.75 15.44 3.00
C ILE A 142 0.54 16.20 2.67
N VAL A 143 1.69 15.54 2.75
CA VAL A 143 2.99 16.17 2.50
C VAL A 143 3.09 16.63 1.06
N LEU A 144 2.65 15.81 0.09
CA LEU A 144 2.64 16.14 -1.32
C LEU A 144 1.69 17.30 -1.62
N LYS A 145 0.52 17.36 -0.96
CA LYS A 145 -0.40 18.50 -1.08
C LYS A 145 0.21 19.83 -0.60
N ILE A 146 1.03 19.79 0.45
CA ILE A 146 1.73 20.97 0.99
C ILE A 146 2.92 21.35 0.11
N ARG A 147 3.79 20.39 -0.20
CA ARG A 147 5.07 20.62 -0.88
C ARG A 147 4.95 20.68 -2.40
N ARG A 148 3.82 20.25 -2.96
CA ARG A 148 3.48 20.13 -4.39
C ARG A 148 4.30 19.11 -5.17
N THR A 149 5.57 18.94 -4.83
CA THR A 149 6.49 18.00 -5.45
C THR A 149 7.38 17.36 -4.38
N LEU A 150 7.63 16.06 -4.52
CA LEU A 150 8.54 15.30 -3.67
C LEU A 150 9.52 14.51 -4.54
N THR A 151 10.79 14.53 -4.15
CA THR A 151 11.81 13.62 -4.69
C THR A 151 11.65 12.22 -4.10
N GLY A 152 12.25 11.21 -4.73
CA GLY A 152 12.26 9.84 -4.20
C GLY A 152 12.79 9.75 -2.77
N ALA A 153 13.87 10.47 -2.44
CA ALA A 153 14.44 10.50 -1.10
C ALA A 153 13.46 11.12 -0.07
N GLU A 154 12.74 12.17 -0.45
CA GLU A 154 11.74 12.78 0.44
C GLU A 154 10.51 11.89 0.63
N ILE A 155 10.14 11.10 -0.37
CA ILE A 155 9.11 10.06 -0.24
C ILE A 155 9.58 9.01 0.77
N ASP A 156 10.81 8.51 0.64
CA ASP A 156 11.39 7.53 1.57
C ASP A 156 11.44 8.07 3.01
N ASP A 157 11.82 9.33 3.20
CA ASP A 157 11.84 9.99 4.51
C ASP A 157 10.43 10.08 5.13
N VAL A 158 9.41 10.41 4.35
CA VAL A 158 8.01 10.44 4.82
C VAL A 158 7.54 9.04 5.21
N ILE A 159 7.89 8.01 4.43
CA ILE A 159 7.57 6.62 4.74
C ILE A 159 8.26 6.21 6.05
N ALA A 160 9.58 6.41 6.16
CA ALA A 160 10.37 6.05 7.32
C ALA A 160 9.85 6.73 8.60
N THR A 161 9.54 8.03 8.51
CA THR A 161 9.01 8.82 9.63
C THR A 161 7.64 8.30 10.08
N THR A 162 6.74 8.03 9.13
CA THR A 162 5.42 7.47 9.41
C THR A 162 5.51 6.10 10.08
N VAL A 163 6.35 5.21 9.54
CA VAL A 163 6.56 3.86 10.09
C VAL A 163 7.10 3.94 11.52
N ALA A 164 8.13 4.77 11.76
CA ALA A 164 8.68 4.95 13.09
C ALA A 164 7.64 5.50 14.08
N GLY A 165 6.80 6.43 13.64
CA GLY A 165 5.69 6.98 14.42
C GLY A 165 4.66 5.91 14.82
N LEU A 166 4.25 5.06 13.88
CA LEU A 166 3.32 3.96 14.13
C LEU A 166 3.88 2.93 15.11
N GLN A 167 5.15 2.55 14.95
CA GLN A 167 5.83 1.61 15.85
C GLN A 167 5.93 2.18 17.27
N LEU A 168 6.28 3.47 17.40
CA LEU A 168 6.34 4.14 18.70
C LEU A 168 4.97 4.20 19.37
N ALA A 169 3.90 4.48 18.62
CA ALA A 169 2.54 4.49 19.14
C ALA A 169 2.11 3.09 19.63
N ALA A 170 2.38 2.05 18.84
CA ALA A 170 2.09 0.67 19.21
C ALA A 170 2.84 0.24 20.48
N GLU A 171 4.12 0.58 20.61
CA GLU A 171 4.91 0.27 21.80
C GLU A 171 4.41 1.02 23.04
N ARG A 172 4.07 2.31 22.90
CA ARG A 172 3.46 3.09 24.00
C ARG A 172 2.18 2.45 24.50
N ARG A 173 1.32 1.97 23.58
CA ARG A 173 0.08 1.26 23.92
C ARG A 173 0.38 -0.04 24.67
N ARG A 174 1.29 -0.87 24.15
CA ARG A 174 1.70 -2.13 24.79
C ARG A 174 2.19 -1.90 26.23
N ARG A 175 3.02 -0.88 26.46
CA ARG A 175 3.50 -0.52 27.80
C ARG A 175 2.39 -0.01 28.72
N ALA A 176 1.37 0.65 28.18
CA ALA A 176 0.22 1.07 28.97
C ALA A 176 -0.64 -0.13 29.39
N GLU A 177 -0.86 -1.07 28.47
CA GLU A 177 -1.58 -2.33 28.74
C GLU A 177 -0.83 -3.19 29.76
N TRP A 178 0.49 -3.31 29.63
CA TRP A 178 1.34 -4.01 30.59
C TRP A 178 1.23 -3.43 32.00
N ARG A 179 1.40 -2.10 32.15
CA ARG A 179 1.24 -1.41 33.44
C ARG A 179 -0.15 -1.62 34.05
N LYS A 180 -1.19 -1.66 33.22
CA LYS A 180 -2.56 -1.96 33.68
C LYS A 180 -2.65 -3.40 34.21
N ALA A 181 -2.05 -4.36 33.55
CA ALA A 181 -2.02 -5.76 34.00
C ALA A 181 -1.25 -5.93 35.31
N GLU A 182 -0.10 -5.25 35.46
CA GLU A 182 0.67 -5.23 36.72
C GLU A 182 -0.17 -4.70 37.89
N LEU A 183 -0.84 -3.56 37.71
CA LEU A 183 -1.71 -2.98 38.75
C LEU A 183 -2.86 -3.92 39.13
N VAL A 184 -3.44 -4.63 38.17
CA VAL A 184 -4.50 -5.61 38.45
C VAL A 184 -3.94 -6.81 39.22
N ALA A 185 -2.76 -7.32 38.85
CA ALA A 185 -2.11 -8.42 39.53
C ALA A 185 -1.71 -8.05 40.97
N GLU A 186 -1.20 -6.84 41.20
CA GLU A 186 -0.89 -6.32 42.53
C GLU A 186 -2.15 -6.23 43.40
N ARG A 187 -3.24 -5.68 42.86
CA ARG A 187 -4.54 -5.61 43.57
C ARG A 187 -5.08 -6.99 43.91
N PHE A 188 -4.95 -7.95 43.00
CA PHE A 188 -5.37 -9.33 43.23
C PHE A 188 -4.54 -9.98 44.34
N ARG A 189 -3.21 -9.86 44.29
CA ARG A 189 -2.32 -10.36 45.35
C ARG A 189 -2.68 -9.78 46.71
N ALA A 190 -2.84 -8.47 46.79
CA ALA A 190 -3.23 -7.81 48.03
C ALA A 190 -4.57 -8.33 48.58
N ALA A 191 -5.56 -8.61 47.72
CA ALA A 191 -6.82 -9.20 48.12
C ALA A 191 -6.67 -10.63 48.65
N CYS A 192 -5.83 -11.45 48.02
CA CYS A 192 -5.49 -12.79 48.51
C CYS A 192 -4.81 -12.74 49.88
N ASP A 193 -3.81 -11.86 50.05
CA ASP A 193 -3.09 -11.71 51.33
C ASP A 193 -4.03 -11.28 52.47
N HIS A 194 -5.04 -10.43 52.18
CA HIS A 194 -6.08 -10.07 53.14
C HIS A 194 -7.02 -11.24 53.47
N ALA A 195 -7.36 -12.07 52.49
CA ALA A 195 -8.17 -13.26 52.72
C ALA A 195 -7.43 -14.30 53.57
N ASP A 196 -6.14 -14.51 53.31
CA ASP A 196 -5.30 -15.46 54.05
C ASP A 196 -5.04 -15.01 55.50
N THR A 197 -4.84 -13.71 55.72
CA THR A 197 -4.72 -13.15 57.08
C THR A 197 -6.04 -13.22 57.87
N ALA A 198 -7.18 -13.06 57.21
CA ALA A 198 -8.50 -13.23 57.84
C ALA A 198 -8.84 -14.71 58.14
N ALA A 199 -8.26 -15.66 57.40
CA ALA A 199 -8.49 -17.09 57.56
C ALA A 199 -7.66 -17.75 58.68
N LEU A 200 -6.65 -17.07 59.24
CA LEU A 200 -5.90 -17.58 60.40
C LEU A 200 -6.77 -17.53 61.66
N PRO A 201 -7.15 -18.67 62.27
CA PRO A 201 -7.88 -18.65 63.53
C PRO A 201 -6.93 -18.16 64.62
N ARG A 202 -7.33 -17.10 65.34
CA ARG A 202 -6.77 -16.78 66.64
C ARG A 202 -6.99 -17.99 67.54
N SER A 203 -5.98 -18.85 67.66
CA SER A 203 -5.94 -19.88 68.69
C SER A 203 -6.08 -19.17 70.03
N ALA A 204 -7.27 -19.25 70.64
CA ALA A 204 -7.49 -18.75 71.98
C ALA A 204 -6.57 -19.54 72.93
N PRO A 205 -5.86 -18.88 73.87
CA PRO A 205 -5.05 -19.61 74.83
C PRO A 205 -5.99 -20.40 75.74
N ASP A 206 -5.74 -21.71 75.80
CA ASP A 206 -6.44 -22.66 76.64
C ASP A 206 -6.35 -22.19 78.11
N ARG A 207 -7.48 -21.79 78.70
CA ARG A 207 -7.54 -21.43 80.11
C ARG A 207 -7.54 -22.72 80.93
N VAL A 208 -6.35 -23.09 81.40
CA VAL A 208 -6.17 -24.12 82.42
C VAL A 208 -6.45 -23.53 83.80
N ARG A 209 -7.45 -24.15 84.46
CA ARG A 209 -7.91 -24.04 85.86
C ARG A 209 -8.84 -22.89 86.24
#